data_AF-A0A251NPA0-F1
#
_entry.id   AF-A0A251NPA0-F1
#
_cell.length_a   1.000
_cell.length_b   1.000
_cell.length_c   1.000
_cell.angle_alpha   90.00
_cell.angle_beta   90.00
_cell.angle_gamma   90.00
#
_symmetry.space_group_name_H-M   'P 1'
#
loop_
_entity.id
_entity.type
_entity.pdbx_description
1 polymer ?
#
loop_
_entity_poly.entity_id
_entity_poly.type
_entity_poly.pdbx_seq_one_letter_code
_entity_poly.pdbx_strand_id
1 'polypeptide(L)'
;MTILKALIQLQQTESIQITIENQYLSLYAHHGVLPSQLLQGKAAENWGRVDNFRYNCCFICVDASLPVLDQFVEQRVDCMIDAGLLNEVYEIFTRNADYTRGLRQAIGVREFEIFLRAYITEANDEAHNLIDESMSLTSVDLPDKILKENMRVILKSISDSQPKIALNEAIDKMKMNTRRLVRRQKRRINRLEALFGWNIHFLDATKFILCKSDDTWAAEVVGPAVEMIRSFLNRDASSVPDLDTSNSSGMNVIQRDLWAQYTCKACGDKILRGAHEWEQHKQGRGHRKRISRLKKSQGFFSMEQQRPPQHRGSS
;
A
#
# COMPACT_ATOMS: atom_id res chain seq x y z
N MET A 1 1.39 -8.06 -20.41
CA MET A 1 0.27 -8.28 -19.46
C MET A 1 0.59 -9.31 -18.38
N THR A 2 1.63 -10.13 -18.51
CA THR A 2 1.95 -11.21 -17.55
C THR A 2 2.84 -10.70 -16.41
N ILE A 3 3.73 -9.74 -16.70
CA ILE A 3 4.69 -9.19 -15.73
C ILE A 3 3.99 -8.23 -14.77
N LEU A 4 3.12 -7.35 -15.30
CA LEU A 4 2.31 -6.44 -14.49
C LEU A 4 1.29 -7.16 -13.59
N LYS A 5 0.72 -8.29 -14.02
CA LYS A 5 -0.25 -9.07 -13.21
C LYS A 5 0.35 -9.51 -11.86
N ALA A 6 1.64 -9.86 -11.82
CA ALA A 6 2.34 -10.26 -10.59
C ALA A 6 2.59 -9.10 -9.60
N LEU A 7 2.45 -7.84 -10.03
CA LEU A 7 2.48 -6.65 -9.15
C LEU A 7 1.07 -6.15 -8.82
N ILE A 8 0.13 -6.22 -9.77
CA ILE A 8 -1.24 -5.72 -9.62
C ILE A 8 -2.04 -6.51 -8.59
N GLN A 9 -1.80 -7.82 -8.44
CA GLN A 9 -2.52 -8.67 -7.48
C GLN A 9 -2.27 -8.30 -6.01
N LEU A 10 -1.31 -7.40 -5.74
CA LEU A 10 -0.91 -6.98 -4.40
C LEU A 10 -1.24 -5.51 -4.08
N GLN A 11 -1.88 -4.79 -5.00
CA GLN A 11 -1.91 -3.32 -4.99
C GLN A 11 -3.24 -2.62 -4.72
N GLN A 12 -4.29 -3.33 -4.30
CA GLN A 12 -5.46 -2.62 -3.79
C GLN A 12 -5.15 -2.05 -2.39
N THR A 13 -4.73 -0.79 -2.36
CA THR A 13 -5.39 0.32 -1.64
C THR A 13 -4.43 1.51 -1.51
N GLU A 14 -4.58 2.52 -2.36
CA GLU A 14 -4.09 3.88 -2.07
C GLU A 14 -5.09 4.94 -2.55
N SER A 15 -6.14 5.16 -1.74
CA SER A 15 -6.64 6.50 -1.38
C SER A 15 -7.64 6.38 -0.22
N ILE A 16 -7.16 5.92 0.95
CA ILE A 16 -8.04 5.42 2.02
C ILE A 16 -8.96 6.52 2.61
N GLN A 17 -8.54 7.79 2.64
CA GLN A 17 -9.31 8.82 3.36
C GLN A 17 -10.55 9.30 2.58
N ILE A 18 -10.38 9.71 1.32
CA ILE A 18 -11.48 10.19 0.46
C ILE A 18 -12.40 9.02 0.08
N THR A 19 -11.85 7.82 -0.11
CA THR A 19 -12.66 6.63 -0.38
C THR A 19 -13.52 6.22 0.82
N ILE A 20 -13.01 6.31 2.06
CA ILE A 20 -13.83 5.99 3.24
C ILE A 20 -14.96 7.00 3.42
N GLU A 21 -14.71 8.31 3.28
CA GLU A 21 -15.76 9.33 3.44
C GLU A 21 -16.84 9.20 2.36
N ASN A 22 -16.44 9.01 1.10
CA ASN A 22 -17.38 8.79 0.00
C ASN A 22 -18.13 7.46 0.14
N GLN A 23 -17.47 6.40 0.62
CA GLN A 23 -18.10 5.12 0.88
C GLN A 23 -19.09 5.21 2.06
N TYR A 24 -18.77 6.00 3.09
CA TYR A 24 -19.66 6.26 4.22
C TYR A 24 -20.93 6.98 3.76
N LEU A 25 -20.79 8.05 2.96
CA LEU A 25 -21.94 8.76 2.38
C LEU A 25 -22.74 7.88 1.43
N SER A 26 -22.07 7.05 0.61
CA SER A 26 -22.73 6.10 -0.29
C SER A 26 -23.54 5.04 0.47
N LEU A 27 -23.00 4.50 1.57
CA LEU A 27 -23.71 3.55 2.42
C LEU A 27 -24.96 4.17 3.05
N TYR A 28 -24.85 5.42 3.52
CA TYR A 28 -26.00 6.16 4.04
C TYR A 28 -27.06 6.39 2.96
N ALA A 29 -26.67 6.84 1.76
CA ALA A 29 -27.59 7.10 0.65
C ALA A 29 -28.36 5.84 0.22
N HIS A 30 -27.73 4.66 0.28
CA HIS A 30 -28.36 3.40 -0.14
C HIS A 30 -29.26 2.78 0.94
N HIS A 31 -28.87 2.87 2.22
CA HIS A 31 -29.57 2.18 3.32
C HIS A 31 -30.50 3.11 4.12
N GLY A 32 -30.37 4.44 3.98
CA GLY A 32 -31.09 5.43 4.80
C GLY A 32 -30.69 5.46 6.28
N VAL A 33 -29.79 4.57 6.70
CA VAL A 33 -29.30 4.41 8.07
C VAL A 33 -27.85 4.86 8.13
N LEU A 34 -27.48 5.61 9.18
CA LEU A 34 -26.10 6.06 9.37
C LEU A 34 -25.18 4.84 9.50
N PRO A 35 -24.06 4.76 8.73
CA PRO A 35 -23.14 3.64 8.85
C PRO A 35 -22.54 3.50 10.26
N SER A 36 -22.43 4.59 11.03
CA SER A 36 -22.08 4.52 12.45
C SER A 36 -23.07 3.71 13.29
N GLN A 37 -24.37 3.73 12.97
CA GLN A 37 -25.38 2.92 13.64
C GLN A 37 -25.35 1.47 13.15
N LEU A 38 -25.10 1.25 11.86
CA LEU A 38 -24.93 -0.10 11.29
C LEU A 38 -23.71 -0.83 11.88
N LEU A 39 -22.66 -0.07 12.19
CA LEU A 39 -21.39 -0.59 12.70
C LEU A 39 -21.28 -0.52 14.24
N GLN A 40 -22.38 -0.28 14.96
CA GLN A 40 -22.41 -0.24 16.43
C GLN A 40 -22.79 -1.59 17.06
N GLY A 41 -22.56 -1.72 18.36
CA GLY A 41 -22.90 -2.91 19.15
C GLY A 41 -22.11 -4.15 18.73
N LYS A 42 -22.78 -5.32 18.73
CA LYS A 42 -22.17 -6.62 18.39
C LYS A 42 -21.48 -6.62 17.03
N ALA A 43 -21.99 -5.86 16.05
CA ALA A 43 -21.37 -5.77 14.73
C ALA A 43 -19.97 -5.12 14.79
N ALA A 44 -19.76 -4.14 15.66
CA ALA A 44 -18.46 -3.50 15.89
C ALA A 44 -17.48 -4.42 16.61
N GLU A 45 -17.98 -5.09 17.66
CA GLU A 45 -17.20 -6.01 18.50
C GLU A 45 -16.73 -7.23 17.71
N ASN A 46 -17.59 -7.73 16.83
CA ASN A 46 -17.36 -8.91 15.99
C ASN A 46 -16.60 -8.59 14.70
N TRP A 47 -16.43 -7.32 14.35
CA TRP A 47 -15.89 -6.94 13.05
C TRP A 47 -14.44 -7.41 12.89
N GLY A 48 -14.23 -8.27 11.88
CA GLY A 48 -12.93 -8.81 11.53
C GLY A 48 -12.34 -9.81 12.53
N ARG A 49 -13.04 -10.14 13.62
CA ARG A 49 -12.61 -11.16 14.61
C ARG A 49 -12.67 -12.55 14.00
N VAL A 50 -11.73 -13.41 14.41
CA VAL A 50 -11.64 -14.82 13.95
C VAL A 50 -12.90 -15.61 14.25
N ASP A 51 -13.50 -15.37 15.42
CA ASP A 51 -14.71 -16.07 15.87
C ASP A 51 -15.95 -15.84 14.98
N ASN A 52 -15.87 -14.89 14.04
CA ASN A 52 -16.96 -14.51 13.15
C ASN A 52 -16.68 -14.80 11.67
N PHE A 53 -15.70 -15.66 11.36
CA PHE A 53 -15.46 -16.07 9.99
C PHE A 53 -16.54 -17.02 9.47
N ARG A 54 -16.84 -16.90 8.17
CA ARG A 54 -17.78 -17.79 7.48
C ARG A 54 -17.27 -19.22 7.34
N TYR A 55 -15.95 -19.40 7.43
CA TYR A 55 -15.25 -20.65 7.22
C TYR A 55 -14.20 -20.86 8.31
N ASN A 56 -13.90 -22.12 8.61
CA ASN A 56 -12.71 -22.47 9.36
C ASN A 56 -11.48 -22.22 8.47
N CYS A 57 -10.64 -21.26 8.84
CA CYS A 57 -9.53 -20.80 8.01
C CYS A 57 -8.19 -21.06 8.70
N CYS A 58 -7.25 -21.64 7.96
CA CYS A 58 -5.84 -21.69 8.33
C CYS A 58 -5.08 -20.60 7.55
N PHE A 59 -4.48 -19.64 8.25
CA PHE A 59 -3.70 -18.58 7.62
C PHE A 59 -2.22 -18.89 7.69
N ILE A 60 -1.58 -18.99 6.53
CA ILE A 60 -0.13 -19.13 6.42
C ILE A 60 0.42 -17.89 5.71
N CYS A 61 1.37 -17.22 6.34
CA CYS A 61 2.04 -16.05 5.81
C CYS A 61 3.52 -16.38 5.57
N VAL A 62 3.94 -16.38 4.31
CA VAL A 62 5.37 -16.43 3.98
C VAL A 62 5.95 -15.04 4.19
N ASP A 63 6.86 -14.93 5.14
CA ASP A 63 7.50 -13.69 5.57
C ASP A 63 9.01 -13.75 5.33
N ALA A 64 9.64 -12.58 5.31
CA ALA A 64 11.10 -12.48 5.33
C ALA A 64 11.54 -11.18 6.01
N SER A 65 12.82 -11.13 6.36
CA SER A 65 13.43 -9.94 6.93
C SER A 65 13.38 -8.76 5.94
N LEU A 66 13.10 -7.56 6.45
CA LEU A 66 12.98 -6.35 5.62
C LEU A 66 14.24 -6.03 4.79
N PRO A 67 15.47 -6.18 5.31
CA PRO A 67 16.67 -5.93 4.51
C PRO A 67 16.79 -6.86 3.30
N VAL A 68 16.46 -8.14 3.49
CA VAL A 68 16.50 -9.15 2.42
C VAL A 68 15.40 -8.90 1.39
N LEU A 69 14.19 -8.53 1.83
CA LEU A 69 13.11 -8.13 0.94
C LEU A 69 13.43 -6.86 0.15
N ASP A 70 14.11 -5.88 0.76
CA ASP A 70 14.49 -4.65 0.06
C ASP A 70 15.45 -4.96 -1.10
N GLN A 71 16.48 -5.79 -0.86
CA GLN A 71 17.41 -6.22 -1.90
C GLN A 71 16.72 -7.06 -2.97
N PHE A 72 15.81 -7.96 -2.57
CA PHE A 72 15.05 -8.77 -3.51
C PHE A 72 14.13 -7.93 -4.40
N VAL A 73 13.46 -6.91 -3.83
CA VAL A 73 12.61 -5.99 -4.60
C VAL A 73 13.43 -5.21 -5.63
N GLU A 74 14.60 -4.71 -5.25
CA GLU A 74 15.52 -4.03 -6.17
C GLU A 74 15.85 -4.92 -7.38
N GLN A 75 16.38 -6.11 -7.11
CA GLN A 75 16.74 -7.08 -8.15
C GLN A 75 15.54 -7.48 -9.01
N ARG A 76 14.39 -7.71 -8.39
CA ARG A 76 13.18 -8.11 -9.11
C ARG A 76 12.73 -7.01 -10.07
N VAL A 77 12.78 -5.74 -9.67
CA VAL A 77 12.44 -4.63 -10.56
C VAL A 77 13.42 -4.57 -11.73
N ASP A 78 14.72 -4.73 -11.48
CA ASP A 78 15.73 -4.76 -12.56
C ASP A 78 15.45 -5.89 -13.55
N CYS A 79 15.21 -7.12 -13.05
CA CYS A 79 14.82 -8.25 -13.91
C CYS A 79 13.51 -7.99 -14.67
N MET A 80 12.55 -7.25 -14.08
CA MET A 80 11.32 -6.89 -14.76
C MET A 80 11.56 -5.91 -15.92
N ILE A 81 12.45 -4.94 -15.74
CA ILE A 81 12.86 -4.01 -16.80
C ILE A 81 13.52 -4.79 -17.95
N ASP A 82 14.46 -5.69 -17.61
CA ASP A 82 15.15 -6.54 -18.59
C ASP A 82 14.18 -7.46 -19.34
N ALA A 83 13.15 -7.96 -18.66
CA ALA A 83 12.10 -8.79 -19.25
C ALA A 83 11.08 -8.00 -20.10
N GLY A 84 11.23 -6.68 -20.23
CA GLY A 84 10.43 -5.85 -21.12
C GLY A 84 9.21 -5.19 -20.46
N LEU A 85 9.24 -4.93 -19.15
CA LEU A 85 8.18 -4.20 -18.44
C LEU A 85 7.81 -2.88 -19.14
N LEU A 86 8.79 -2.12 -19.63
CA LEU A 86 8.53 -0.85 -20.32
C LEU A 86 7.62 -0.99 -21.53
N ASN A 87 7.73 -2.10 -22.27
CA ASN A 87 6.85 -2.36 -23.41
C ASN A 87 5.40 -2.56 -22.96
N GLU A 88 5.20 -3.30 -21.86
CA GLU A 88 3.87 -3.50 -21.29
C GLU A 88 3.26 -2.19 -20.76
N VAL A 89 4.09 -1.35 -20.14
CA VAL A 89 3.64 -0.05 -19.62
C VAL A 89 3.29 0.91 -20.74
N TYR A 90 4.09 0.94 -21.82
CA TYR A 90 3.80 1.72 -23.01
C TYR A 90 2.45 1.35 -23.63
N GLU A 91 2.12 0.06 -23.69
CA GLU A 91 0.81 -0.41 -24.20
C GLU A 91 -0.38 0.05 -23.33
N ILE A 92 -0.16 0.29 -22.04
CA ILE A 92 -1.19 0.80 -21.12
C ILE A 92 -1.27 2.34 -21.18
N PHE A 93 -0.20 2.99 -21.62
CA PHE A 93 -0.05 4.44 -21.56
C PHE A 93 -1.10 5.14 -22.42
N THR A 94 -1.65 6.20 -21.86
CA THR A 94 -2.57 7.10 -22.56
C THR A 94 -2.32 8.51 -22.06
N ARG A 95 -2.05 9.45 -22.98
CA ARG A 95 -1.61 10.82 -22.65
C ARG A 95 -2.61 11.59 -21.78
N ASN A 96 -3.91 11.37 -21.90
CA ASN A 96 -4.92 12.14 -21.14
C ASN A 96 -5.78 11.27 -20.21
N ALA A 97 -5.27 10.12 -19.78
CA ALA A 97 -5.99 9.25 -18.86
C ALA A 97 -5.82 9.63 -17.39
N ASP A 98 -6.77 9.22 -16.57
CA ASP A 98 -6.70 9.30 -15.11
C ASP A 98 -5.89 8.12 -14.54
N TYR A 99 -4.67 8.40 -14.05
CA TYR A 99 -3.79 7.42 -13.40
C TYR A 99 -4.10 7.20 -11.91
N THR A 100 -5.18 7.81 -11.41
CA THR A 100 -5.68 7.59 -10.05
C THR A 100 -6.75 6.51 -9.97
N ARG A 101 -7.03 5.77 -11.06
CA ARG A 101 -8.08 4.72 -11.07
C ARG A 101 -7.68 3.45 -11.81
N GLY A 102 -8.22 2.33 -11.36
CA GLY A 102 -8.11 1.03 -12.03
C GLY A 102 -6.68 0.56 -12.25
N LEU A 103 -6.44 -0.10 -13.39
CA LEU A 103 -5.15 -0.69 -13.77
C LEU A 103 -4.00 0.34 -13.77
N ARG A 104 -4.30 1.61 -14.05
CA ARG A 104 -3.30 2.69 -14.14
C ARG A 104 -2.71 3.11 -12.79
N GLN A 105 -3.29 2.68 -11.67
CA GLN A 105 -2.69 2.84 -10.33
C GLN A 105 -1.55 1.86 -10.05
N ALA A 106 -1.30 0.89 -10.93
CA ALA A 106 -0.24 -0.09 -10.74
C ALA A 106 1.13 0.60 -10.63
N ILE A 107 1.94 0.13 -9.66
CA ILE A 107 3.34 0.48 -9.52
C ILE A 107 4.05 -0.05 -10.77
N GLY A 108 4.80 0.83 -11.43
CA GLY A 108 5.38 0.62 -12.74
C GLY A 108 4.55 1.26 -13.87
N VAL A 109 3.26 1.58 -13.68
CA VAL A 109 2.51 2.36 -14.67
C VAL A 109 2.56 3.85 -14.31
N ARG A 110 2.22 4.17 -13.06
CA ARG A 110 2.18 5.56 -12.58
C ARG A 110 3.55 6.22 -12.56
N GLU A 111 4.59 5.48 -12.21
CA GLU A 111 5.96 6.00 -12.09
C GLU A 111 6.56 6.35 -13.45
N PHE A 112 6.20 5.62 -14.50
CA PHE A 112 6.71 5.83 -15.85
C PHE A 112 5.84 6.79 -16.67
N GLU A 113 4.68 7.23 -16.18
CA GLU A 113 3.82 8.20 -16.86
C GLU A 113 4.60 9.47 -17.25
N ILE A 114 5.39 10.00 -16.31
CA ILE A 114 6.15 11.24 -16.51
C ILE A 114 7.19 11.05 -17.63
N PHE A 115 7.95 9.95 -17.57
CA PHE A 115 8.94 9.61 -18.59
C PHE A 115 8.27 9.45 -19.97
N LEU A 116 7.19 8.67 -20.06
CA LEU A 116 6.49 8.42 -21.32
C LEU A 116 5.86 9.69 -21.91
N ARG A 117 5.33 10.58 -21.07
CA ARG A 117 4.82 11.88 -21.52
C ARG A 117 5.92 12.74 -22.14
N ALA A 118 7.06 12.86 -21.48
CA ALA A 118 8.20 13.63 -21.99
C ALA A 118 8.72 13.01 -23.29
N TYR A 119 8.95 11.71 -23.28
CA TYR A 119 9.51 10.95 -24.39
C TYR A 119 8.68 11.04 -25.68
N ILE A 120 7.35 10.89 -25.59
CA ILE A 120 6.46 10.97 -26.76
C ILE A 120 6.31 12.43 -27.24
N THR A 121 6.50 13.42 -26.37
CA THR A 121 6.47 14.83 -26.78
C THR A 121 7.72 15.17 -27.59
N GLU A 122 8.90 14.78 -27.11
CA GLU A 122 10.18 14.95 -27.83
C GLU A 122 10.18 14.22 -29.19
N ALA A 123 9.68 12.99 -29.23
CA ALA A 123 9.58 12.22 -30.48
C ALA A 123 8.60 12.85 -31.50
N ASN A 124 7.52 13.48 -31.04
CA ASN A 124 6.59 14.19 -31.93
C ASN A 124 7.19 15.51 -32.46
N ASP A 125 7.94 16.24 -31.65
CA ASP A 125 8.59 17.48 -32.06
C ASP A 125 9.68 17.21 -33.11
N GLU A 126 10.44 16.11 -32.96
CA GLU A 126 11.40 15.63 -33.97
C GLU A 126 10.71 15.17 -35.26
N ALA A 127 9.57 14.47 -35.16
CA ALA A 127 8.79 14.04 -36.31
C ALA A 127 8.13 15.22 -37.06
N HIS A 128 7.61 16.22 -36.34
CA HIS A 128 7.04 17.42 -36.96
C HIS A 128 8.08 18.29 -37.69
N ASN A 129 9.36 18.21 -37.31
CA ASN A 129 10.47 18.84 -38.04
C ASN A 129 10.90 18.08 -39.31
N LEU A 130 10.47 16.81 -39.48
CA LEU A 130 10.80 15.95 -40.62
C LEU A 130 9.62 15.77 -41.62
N ILE A 131 8.41 16.17 -41.26
CA ILE A 131 7.17 15.92 -42.04
C ILE A 131 6.91 17.00 -43.13
N ASP A 132 7.76 18.01 -43.31
CA ASP A 132 7.63 18.92 -44.47
C ASP A 132 8.02 18.28 -45.81
N GLU A 133 8.59 17.06 -45.82
CA GLU A 133 9.06 16.41 -47.04
C GLU A 133 8.70 14.91 -47.12
N SER A 134 7.39 14.61 -47.23
CA SER A 134 6.81 13.52 -48.05
C SER A 134 5.69 12.72 -47.34
N MET A 135 4.64 12.48 -48.11
CA MET A 135 3.39 11.84 -47.74
C MET A 135 3.48 10.33 -47.47
N SER A 136 2.74 9.92 -46.44
CA SER A 136 1.81 8.77 -46.39
C SER A 136 2.27 7.42 -46.92
N LEU A 137 2.64 6.51 -46.00
CA LEU A 137 2.25 5.10 -46.06
C LEU A 137 1.95 4.58 -44.66
N THR A 138 0.73 4.07 -44.50
CA THR A 138 0.13 3.51 -43.30
C THR A 138 0.78 2.19 -42.88
N SER A 139 1.42 2.16 -41.71
CA SER A 139 1.38 1.00 -40.81
C SER A 139 1.52 1.53 -39.38
N VAL A 140 0.47 1.42 -38.58
CA VAL A 140 0.42 1.86 -37.18
C VAL A 140 1.51 1.15 -36.33
N ASP A 141 2.06 0.03 -36.83
CA ASP A 141 3.06 -0.80 -36.16
C ASP A 141 4.51 -0.28 -36.23
N LEU A 142 4.87 0.51 -37.25
CA LEU A 142 6.26 0.94 -37.45
C LEU A 142 6.70 2.03 -36.45
N PRO A 143 5.91 3.08 -36.17
CA PRO A 143 6.26 4.09 -35.16
C PRO A 143 6.37 3.48 -33.76
N ASP A 144 5.45 2.59 -33.39
CA ASP A 144 5.43 1.92 -32.09
C ASP A 144 6.64 0.98 -31.90
N LYS A 145 7.04 0.27 -32.96
CA LYS A 145 8.22 -0.60 -32.92
C LYS A 145 9.52 0.21 -32.82
N ILE A 146 9.60 1.34 -33.51
CA ILE A 146 10.72 2.28 -33.42
C ILE A 146 10.81 2.87 -32.01
N LEU A 147 9.69 3.33 -31.42
CA LEU A 147 9.66 3.87 -30.06
C LEU A 147 10.06 2.83 -29.00
N LYS A 148 9.59 1.59 -29.13
CA LYS A 148 9.99 0.48 -28.23
C LYS A 148 11.48 0.17 -28.33
N GLU A 149 12.05 0.15 -29.53
CA GLU A 149 13.48 -0.08 -29.71
C GLU A 149 14.31 1.09 -29.21
N ASN A 150 13.87 2.32 -29.43
CA ASN A 150 14.53 3.51 -28.91
C ASN A 150 14.54 3.55 -27.37
N MET A 151 13.45 3.16 -26.70
CA MET A 151 13.43 3.00 -25.23
C MET A 151 14.48 1.99 -24.77
N ARG A 152 14.64 0.87 -25.49
CA ARG A 152 15.68 -0.13 -25.20
C ARG A 152 17.09 0.43 -25.43
N VAL A 153 17.28 1.25 -26.46
CA VAL A 153 18.55 1.94 -26.72
C VAL A 153 18.86 2.94 -25.60
N ILE A 154 17.89 3.72 -25.13
CA ILE A 154 18.05 4.67 -24.01
C ILE A 154 18.48 3.92 -22.75
N LEU A 155 17.83 2.81 -22.42
CA LEU A 155 18.21 1.94 -21.29
C LEU A 155 19.67 1.49 -21.37
N LYS A 156 20.15 1.12 -22.56
CA LYS A 156 21.50 0.60 -22.78
C LYS A 156 22.55 1.68 -23.02
N SER A 157 22.14 2.93 -23.23
CA SER A 157 23.05 4.00 -23.58
C SER A 157 23.98 4.35 -22.41
N ILE A 158 25.25 4.64 -22.70
CA ILE A 158 26.24 4.97 -21.66
C ILE A 158 26.13 6.44 -21.23
N SER A 159 25.67 7.33 -22.11
CA SER A 159 25.53 8.76 -21.82
C SER A 159 24.35 9.07 -20.90
N ASP A 160 24.53 10.04 -20.00
CA ASP A 160 23.46 10.54 -19.12
C ASP A 160 22.61 11.60 -19.83
N SER A 161 21.93 11.17 -20.90
CA SER A 161 20.96 12.02 -21.58
C SER A 161 19.75 12.29 -20.67
N GLN A 162 19.05 13.41 -20.90
CA GLN A 162 17.85 13.74 -20.12
C GLN A 162 16.79 12.61 -20.12
N PRO A 163 16.50 11.92 -21.25
CA PRO A 163 15.58 10.78 -21.26
C PRO A 163 16.06 9.62 -20.37
N LYS A 164 17.36 9.33 -20.35
CA LYS A 164 17.92 8.26 -19.51
C LYS A 164 17.82 8.60 -18.02
N ILE A 165 18.08 9.86 -17.65
CA ILE A 165 17.94 10.33 -16.26
C ILE A 165 16.48 10.19 -15.81
N ALA A 166 15.52 10.66 -16.62
CA ALA A 166 14.10 10.56 -16.32
C ALA A 166 13.64 9.09 -16.21
N LEU A 167 14.17 8.21 -17.06
CA LEU A 167 13.88 6.79 -17.03
C LEU A 167 14.41 6.11 -15.76
N ASN A 168 15.66 6.39 -15.38
CA ASN A 168 16.24 5.88 -14.15
C ASN A 168 15.50 6.40 -12.91
N GLU A 169 15.09 7.66 -12.91
CA GLU A 169 14.27 8.23 -11.84
C GLU A 169 12.91 7.50 -11.72
N ALA A 170 12.29 7.13 -12.84
CA ALA A 170 11.06 6.34 -12.84
C ALA A 170 11.28 4.92 -12.27
N ILE A 171 12.38 4.26 -12.64
CA ILE A 171 12.79 2.95 -12.11
C ILE A 171 13.01 3.03 -10.59
N ASP A 172 13.74 4.04 -10.12
CA ASP A 172 14.00 4.25 -8.69
C ASP A 172 12.72 4.54 -7.89
N LYS A 173 11.81 5.34 -8.46
CA LYS A 173 10.47 5.57 -7.88
C LYS A 173 9.69 4.27 -7.78
N MET A 174 9.74 3.42 -8.81
CA MET A 174 9.07 2.12 -8.81
C MET A 174 9.62 1.21 -7.71
N LYS A 175 10.95 1.11 -7.59
CA LYS A 175 11.65 0.36 -6.53
C LYS A 175 11.25 0.87 -5.14
N MET A 176 11.29 2.18 -4.94
CA MET A 176 10.89 2.84 -3.70
C MET A 176 9.43 2.57 -3.33
N ASN A 177 8.50 2.71 -4.28
CA ASN A 177 7.08 2.49 -4.03
C ASN A 177 6.77 1.01 -3.78
N THR A 178 7.47 0.09 -4.43
CA THR A 178 7.39 -1.35 -4.15
C THR A 178 7.86 -1.66 -2.72
N ARG A 179 8.99 -1.10 -2.28
CA ARG A 179 9.47 -1.21 -0.89
C ARG A 179 8.47 -0.66 0.13
N ARG A 180 7.81 0.46 -0.19
CA ARG A 180 6.75 1.04 0.66
C ARG A 180 5.53 0.13 0.72
N LEU A 181 5.15 -0.48 -0.40
CA LEU A 181 4.05 -1.45 -0.46
C LEU A 181 4.34 -2.66 0.43
N VAL A 182 5.51 -3.28 0.32
CA VAL A 182 5.92 -4.42 1.16
C VAL A 182 5.79 -4.08 2.66
N ARG A 183 6.28 -2.91 3.08
CA ARG A 183 6.14 -2.45 4.47
C ARG A 183 4.69 -2.23 4.88
N ARG A 184 3.83 -1.73 3.99
CA ARG A 184 2.39 -1.56 4.26
C ARG A 184 1.70 -2.90 4.41
N GLN A 185 2.02 -3.88 3.57
CA GLN A 185 1.48 -5.22 3.65
C GLN A 185 1.88 -5.90 4.96
N LYS A 186 3.18 -5.88 5.31
CA LYS A 186 3.67 -6.42 6.59
C LYS A 186 2.97 -5.76 7.80
N ARG A 187 2.84 -4.42 7.81
CA ARG A 187 2.07 -3.72 8.85
C ARG A 187 0.60 -4.11 8.88
N ARG A 188 -0.03 -4.35 7.72
CA ARG A 188 -1.43 -4.74 7.64
C ARG A 188 -1.63 -6.14 8.21
N ILE A 189 -0.76 -7.10 7.84
CA ILE A 189 -0.78 -8.47 8.35
C ILE A 189 -0.57 -8.48 9.88
N ASN A 190 0.44 -7.78 10.39
CA ASN A 190 0.68 -7.70 11.83
C ASN A 190 -0.49 -7.03 12.58
N ARG A 191 -1.26 -6.14 11.93
CA ARG A 191 -2.48 -5.57 12.51
C ARG A 191 -3.63 -6.58 12.55
N LEU A 192 -3.73 -7.49 11.58
CA LEU A 192 -4.73 -8.57 11.60
C LEU A 192 -4.53 -9.47 12.82
N GLU A 193 -3.30 -9.87 13.07
CA GLU A 193 -2.96 -10.62 14.29
C GLU A 193 -3.21 -9.79 15.56
N ALA A 194 -2.59 -8.62 15.69
CA ALA A 194 -2.59 -7.86 16.94
C ALA A 194 -3.95 -7.21 17.32
N LEU A 195 -4.80 -6.86 16.36
CA LEU A 195 -6.06 -6.13 16.61
C LEU A 195 -7.31 -6.98 16.40
N PHE A 196 -7.20 -8.05 15.62
CA PHE A 196 -8.33 -8.88 15.23
C PHE A 196 -8.18 -10.34 15.66
N GLY A 197 -7.07 -10.71 16.28
CA GLY A 197 -6.84 -12.04 16.86
C GLY A 197 -6.59 -13.12 15.81
N TRP A 198 -6.21 -12.75 14.58
CA TRP A 198 -5.97 -13.71 13.50
C TRP A 198 -4.81 -14.64 13.89
N ASN A 199 -5.08 -15.95 13.91
CA ASN A 199 -4.04 -16.96 14.08
C ASN A 199 -3.31 -17.15 12.75
N ILE A 200 -2.23 -16.39 12.56
CA ILE A 200 -1.43 -16.39 11.33
C ILE A 200 -0.12 -17.13 11.60
N HIS A 201 0.12 -18.19 10.85
CA HIS A 201 1.37 -18.93 10.91
C HIS A 201 2.40 -18.27 9.99
N PHE A 202 3.45 -17.69 10.58
CA PHE A 202 4.54 -17.06 9.83
C PHE A 202 5.62 -18.08 9.47
N LEU A 203 5.98 -18.14 8.19
CA LEU A 203 7.05 -18.97 7.65
C LEU A 203 8.17 -18.09 7.13
N ASP A 204 9.38 -18.24 7.66
CA ASP A 204 10.51 -17.40 7.27
C ASP A 204 11.18 -17.92 5.99
N ALA A 205 11.04 -17.15 4.91
CA ALA A 205 11.68 -17.38 3.63
C ALA A 205 13.00 -16.59 3.47
N THR A 206 13.51 -15.95 4.52
CA THR A 206 14.71 -15.09 4.44
C THR A 206 15.90 -15.83 3.86
N LYS A 207 16.20 -17.04 4.35
CA LYS A 207 17.35 -17.80 3.88
C LYS A 207 17.17 -18.26 2.44
N PHE A 208 15.97 -18.70 2.05
CA PHE A 208 15.67 -19.00 0.64
C PHE A 208 15.96 -17.80 -0.26
N ILE A 209 15.50 -16.60 0.10
CA ILE A 209 15.72 -15.41 -0.73
C ILE A 209 17.22 -15.08 -0.86
N LEU A 210 18.01 -15.32 0.20
CA LEU A 210 19.46 -15.11 0.19
C LEU A 210 20.21 -16.12 -0.68
N CYS A 211 19.86 -17.41 -0.62
CA CYS A 211 20.62 -18.47 -1.31
C CYS A 211 20.01 -18.90 -2.65
N LYS A 212 18.74 -18.57 -2.93
CA LYS A 212 17.95 -18.94 -4.12
C LYS A 212 17.98 -20.44 -4.44
N SER A 213 18.13 -21.29 -3.41
CA SER A 213 18.13 -22.75 -3.56
C SER A 213 16.74 -23.35 -3.30
N ASP A 214 16.27 -24.18 -4.23
CA ASP A 214 14.99 -24.88 -4.12
C ASP A 214 14.93 -25.82 -2.91
N ASP A 215 16.07 -26.41 -2.52
CA ASP A 215 16.16 -27.29 -1.34
C ASP A 215 15.84 -26.54 -0.05
N THR A 216 16.25 -25.27 0.04
CA THR A 216 15.98 -24.42 1.22
C THR A 216 14.51 -24.00 1.26
N TRP A 217 13.89 -23.70 0.12
CA TRP A 217 12.46 -23.42 0.06
C TRP A 217 11.62 -24.63 0.50
N ALA A 218 11.98 -25.82 -0.01
CA ALA A 218 11.30 -27.06 0.34
C ALA A 218 11.38 -27.35 1.85
N ALA A 219 12.56 -27.19 2.45
CA ALA A 219 12.81 -27.47 3.85
C ALA A 219 12.19 -26.44 4.82
N GLU A 220 12.30 -25.14 4.52
CA GLU A 220 11.97 -24.08 5.48
C GLU A 220 10.57 -23.48 5.30
N VAL A 221 9.98 -23.62 4.10
CA VAL A 221 8.66 -23.07 3.81
C VAL A 221 7.66 -24.17 3.48
N VAL A 222 7.95 -25.03 2.50
CA VAL A 222 6.97 -26.03 2.04
C VAL A 222 6.70 -27.10 3.09
N GLY A 223 7.75 -27.69 3.67
CA GLY A 223 7.63 -28.72 4.71
C GLY A 223 6.76 -28.26 5.89
N PRO A 224 7.13 -27.16 6.56
CA PRO A 224 6.33 -26.60 7.65
C PRO A 224 4.91 -26.21 7.23
N ALA A 225 4.72 -25.63 6.04
CA ALA A 225 3.38 -25.31 5.53
C ALA A 225 2.50 -26.57 5.42
N VAL A 226 3.03 -27.65 4.86
CA VAL A 226 2.32 -28.93 4.70
C VAL A 226 1.98 -29.53 6.07
N GLU A 227 2.87 -29.47 7.05
CA GLU A 227 2.60 -29.95 8.40
C GLU A 227 1.49 -29.15 9.09
N MET A 228 1.49 -27.82 8.95
CA MET A 228 0.45 -26.97 9.50
C MET A 228 -0.91 -27.25 8.85
N ILE A 229 -0.94 -27.39 7.52
CA ILE A 229 -2.17 -27.76 6.79
C ILE A 229 -2.65 -29.14 7.22
N ARG A 230 -1.75 -30.13 7.35
CA ARG A 230 -2.10 -31.49 7.79
C ARG A 230 -2.67 -31.49 9.20
N SER A 231 -2.06 -30.74 10.12
CA SER A 231 -2.55 -30.58 11.50
C SER A 231 -3.93 -29.91 11.53
N PHE A 232 -4.14 -28.87 10.71
CA PHE A 232 -5.42 -28.18 10.57
C PHE A 232 -6.53 -29.13 10.09
N LEU A 233 -6.29 -29.88 9.00
CA LEU A 233 -7.24 -30.83 8.45
C LEU A 233 -7.54 -32.00 9.41
N ASN A 234 -6.56 -32.44 10.19
CA ASN A 234 -6.73 -33.55 11.13
C ASN A 234 -7.46 -33.14 12.43
N ARG A 235 -7.38 -31.87 12.86
CA ARG A 235 -8.17 -31.36 13.99
C ARG A 235 -9.66 -31.44 13.69
N ASP A 236 -10.06 -31.09 12.47
CA ASP A 236 -11.46 -31.17 12.03
C ASP A 236 -11.99 -32.62 11.97
N ALA A 237 -11.10 -33.63 11.86
CA ALA A 237 -11.47 -35.04 11.84
C ALA A 237 -11.64 -35.67 13.24
N SER A 238 -11.15 -35.04 14.31
CA SER A 238 -11.04 -35.67 15.64
C SER A 238 -11.80 -34.97 16.78
N SER A 239 -12.54 -33.89 16.54
CA SER A 239 -13.29 -33.18 17.59
C SER A 239 -14.81 -33.24 17.41
N VAL A 240 -15.47 -34.00 18.29
CA VAL A 240 -16.76 -33.63 18.89
C VAL A 240 -16.59 -32.23 19.52
N PRO A 241 -17.61 -31.34 19.49
CA PRO A 241 -17.46 -29.99 20.03
C PRO A 241 -17.41 -30.04 21.56
N ASP A 242 -16.21 -30.07 22.13
CA ASP A 242 -16.02 -29.77 23.54
C ASP A 242 -15.79 -28.26 23.70
N LEU A 243 -16.81 -27.64 24.28
CA LEU A 243 -16.75 -26.33 24.90
C LEU A 243 -15.69 -26.38 26.03
N ASP A 244 -14.91 -25.31 26.14
CA ASP A 244 -13.99 -25.02 27.25
C ASP A 244 -12.57 -25.61 27.21
N THR A 245 -11.64 -24.79 26.72
CA THR A 245 -10.48 -24.42 27.55
C THR A 245 -10.12 -22.96 27.26
N SER A 246 -10.83 -22.09 27.96
CA SER A 246 -10.48 -20.69 28.13
C SER A 246 -9.21 -20.59 28.98
N ASN A 247 -8.08 -20.29 28.35
CA ASN A 247 -6.99 -19.56 29.00
C ASN A 247 -6.66 -18.33 28.13
N SER A 248 -7.65 -17.45 28.03
CA SER A 248 -7.44 -16.08 27.60
C SER A 248 -6.71 -15.34 28.72
N SER A 249 -5.38 -15.43 28.74
CA SER A 249 -4.60 -14.33 29.31
C SER A 249 -4.98 -13.09 28.51
N GLY A 250 -5.84 -12.26 29.10
CA GLY A 250 -6.36 -11.04 28.52
C GLY A 250 -5.24 -10.19 27.99
N MET A 251 -4.96 -10.30 26.69
CA MET A 251 -4.18 -9.30 26.00
C MET A 251 -5.01 -8.05 26.08
N ASN A 252 -4.54 -7.09 26.87
CA ASN A 252 -5.06 -5.74 26.95
C ASN A 252 -5.36 -5.27 25.52
N VAL A 253 -6.64 -5.31 25.13
CA VAL A 253 -7.13 -4.58 23.98
C VAL A 253 -6.79 -3.15 24.34
N ILE A 254 -5.71 -2.62 23.76
CA ILE A 254 -5.36 -1.22 23.90
C ILE A 254 -6.61 -0.50 23.40
N GLN A 255 -7.40 0.02 24.34
CA GLN A 255 -8.57 0.82 24.06
C GLN A 255 -8.03 2.11 23.45
N ARG A 256 -7.77 2.04 22.14
CA ARG A 256 -7.34 3.19 21.39
C ARG A 256 -8.60 4.03 21.22
N ASP A 257 -8.75 5.03 22.06
CA ASP A 257 -9.70 6.11 21.85
C ASP A 257 -9.23 6.93 20.63
N LEU A 258 -9.42 6.35 19.44
CA LEU A 258 -8.99 6.88 18.13
C LEU A 258 -9.90 8.00 17.62
N TRP A 259 -11.02 8.22 18.29
CA TRP A 259 -12.09 9.09 17.81
C TRP A 259 -12.14 10.43 18.55
N ALA A 260 -11.40 10.58 19.65
CA ALA A 260 -11.23 11.85 20.33
C ALA A 260 -10.52 12.86 19.39
N GLN A 261 -11.21 13.92 19.01
CA GLN A 261 -10.66 14.98 18.17
C GLN A 261 -9.98 16.04 19.03
N TYR A 262 -8.69 16.28 18.77
CA TYR A 262 -7.91 17.33 19.42
C TYR A 262 -7.57 18.43 18.42
N THR A 263 -7.67 19.68 18.83
CA THR A 263 -7.34 20.84 17.97
C THR A 263 -6.21 21.64 18.60
N CYS A 264 -5.09 21.77 17.88
CA CYS A 264 -3.97 22.61 18.32
C CYS A 264 -4.09 24.04 17.80
N LYS A 265 -4.56 24.97 18.64
CA LYS A 265 -4.62 26.41 18.32
C LYS A 265 -3.27 27.00 17.96
N ALA A 266 -2.21 26.61 18.69
CA ALA A 266 -0.84 27.06 18.45
C ALA A 266 -0.26 26.64 17.07
N CYS A 267 -0.92 25.70 16.39
CA CYS A 267 -0.50 25.22 15.08
C CYS A 267 -1.46 25.61 13.94
N GLY A 268 -2.32 26.61 14.15
CA GLY A 268 -3.32 27.04 13.16
C GLY A 268 -4.49 26.07 13.11
N ASP A 269 -5.08 25.79 14.26
CA ASP A 269 -6.22 24.88 14.44
C ASP A 269 -6.03 23.50 13.81
N LYS A 270 -4.81 22.95 13.94
CA LYS A 270 -4.49 21.63 13.42
C LYS A 270 -5.32 20.57 14.16
N ILE A 271 -6.15 19.85 13.41
CA ILE A 271 -6.98 18.74 13.91
C ILE A 271 -6.14 17.46 13.96
N LEU A 272 -6.20 16.75 15.08
CA LEU A 272 -5.50 15.49 15.36
C LEU A 272 -6.54 14.49 15.89
N ARG A 273 -6.49 13.23 15.44
CA ARG A 273 -7.50 12.23 15.77
C ARG A 273 -6.89 11.15 16.67
N GLY A 274 -7.38 11.11 17.90
CA GLY A 274 -6.95 10.19 18.94
C GLY A 274 -5.83 10.74 19.83
N ALA A 275 -5.81 10.25 21.08
CA ALA A 275 -4.89 10.72 22.12
C ALA A 275 -3.40 10.51 21.75
N HIS A 276 -3.11 9.46 20.98
CA HIS A 276 -1.75 9.14 20.55
C HIS A 276 -1.19 10.15 19.54
N GLU A 277 -1.96 10.54 18.53
CA GLU A 277 -1.54 11.56 17.56
C GLU A 277 -1.38 12.93 18.23
N TRP A 278 -2.28 13.25 19.17
CA TRP A 278 -2.21 14.45 19.98
C TRP A 278 -0.91 14.52 20.81
N GLU A 279 -0.56 13.43 21.48
CA GLU A 279 0.63 13.39 22.33
C GLU A 279 1.92 13.47 21.49
N GLN A 280 2.00 12.73 20.38
CA GLN A 280 3.13 12.85 19.46
C GLN A 280 3.25 14.26 18.87
N HIS A 281 2.13 14.90 18.54
CA HIS A 281 2.12 16.27 18.02
C HIS A 281 2.72 17.26 19.02
N LYS A 282 2.32 17.21 20.31
CA LYS A 282 2.87 18.07 21.36
C LYS A 282 4.39 17.91 21.49
N GLN A 283 4.86 16.67 21.43
CA GLN A 283 6.29 16.35 21.55
C GLN A 283 7.09 16.71 20.27
N GLY A 284 6.41 16.98 19.15
CA GLY A 284 7.02 17.34 17.88
C GLY A 284 7.83 18.64 17.94
N ARG A 285 9.00 18.65 17.27
CA ARG A 285 9.90 19.82 17.21
C ARG A 285 9.20 21.08 16.67
N GLY A 286 8.32 20.92 15.68
CA GLY A 286 7.57 22.02 15.08
C GLY A 286 6.57 22.67 16.04
N HIS A 287 5.81 21.86 16.78
CA HIS A 287 4.88 22.33 17.80
C HIS A 287 5.62 23.06 18.92
N ARG A 288 6.69 22.45 19.46
CA ARG A 288 7.53 23.06 20.51
C ARG A 288 8.09 24.43 20.09
N LYS A 289 8.62 24.55 18.86
CA LYS A 289 9.11 25.85 18.34
C LYS A 289 8.02 26.91 18.27
N ARG A 290 6.80 26.56 17.84
CA ARG A 290 5.67 27.49 17.76
C ARG A 290 5.20 27.92 19.14
N ILE A 291 5.07 26.99 20.09
CA ILE A 291 4.75 27.29 21.49
C ILE A 291 5.81 28.19 22.12
N SER A 292 7.10 27.91 21.91
CA SER A 292 8.18 28.77 22.42
C SER A 292 8.15 30.17 21.82
N ARG A 293 7.75 30.33 20.55
CA ARG A 293 7.55 31.67 19.93
C ARG A 293 6.34 32.39 20.51
N LEU A 294 5.21 31.68 20.66
CA LEU A 294 3.99 32.23 21.26
C LEU A 294 4.21 32.66 22.72
N LYS A 295 4.94 31.85 23.51
CA LYS A 295 5.34 32.19 24.88
C LYS A 295 6.28 33.39 24.97
N LYS A 296 7.03 33.70 23.90
CA LYS A 296 7.89 34.89 23.81
C LYS A 296 7.13 36.13 23.34
N SER A 297 6.08 35.96 22.52
CA SER A 297 5.28 37.07 21.96
C SER A 297 4.08 37.46 22.82
N GLN A 298 3.57 36.55 23.66
CA GLN A 298 2.46 36.81 24.57
C GLN A 298 2.87 36.36 25.98
N GLY A 299 2.97 37.33 26.90
CA GLY A 299 3.03 37.03 28.33
C GLY A 299 1.79 36.24 28.74
N PHE A 300 1.98 34.95 29.00
CA PHE A 300 1.10 34.01 29.71
C PHE A 300 -0.43 34.12 29.45
N PHE A 301 -0.95 33.27 28.56
CA PHE A 301 -2.30 32.68 28.69
C PHE A 301 -2.32 31.29 28.05
N SER A 302 -2.55 30.24 28.87
CA SER A 302 -2.69 28.87 28.39
C SER A 302 -4.16 28.64 28.00
N MET A 303 -4.45 28.54 26.70
CA MET A 303 -5.76 28.11 26.20
C MET A 303 -5.59 26.76 25.47
N GLU A 304 -5.56 25.67 26.23
CA GLU A 304 -5.83 24.33 25.70
C GLU A 304 -7.28 23.99 26.02
N GLN A 305 -8.14 24.05 25.00
CA GLN A 305 -9.53 23.59 25.11
C GLN A 305 -9.59 22.09 24.81
N GLN A 306 -9.84 21.30 25.84
CA GLN A 306 -10.35 19.94 25.71
C GLN A 306 -11.85 20.03 25.44
N ARG A 307 -12.35 19.39 24.37
CA ARG A 307 -13.77 19.06 24.26
C ARG A 307 -13.94 17.58 24.57
N PRO A 308 -14.68 17.19 25.61
CA PRO A 308 -14.97 15.78 25.89
C PRO A 308 -15.82 15.16 24.77
N PRO A 309 -15.81 13.82 24.62
CA PRO A 309 -16.64 13.13 23.64
C PRO A 309 -18.12 13.45 23.93
N GLN A 310 -18.78 14.11 22.99
CA GLN A 310 -20.23 14.28 23.03
C GLN A 310 -20.87 12.95 22.66
N HIS A 311 -21.20 12.12 23.66
CA HIS A 311 -22.26 11.14 23.51
C HIS A 311 -23.56 11.92 23.29
N ARG A 312 -24.01 12.01 22.04
CA ARG A 312 -25.43 12.25 21.79
C ARG A 312 -26.16 10.95 22.13
N GLY A 313 -26.56 10.82 23.38
CA GLY A 313 -27.72 10.02 23.71
C GLY A 313 -28.90 10.64 22.98
N SER A 314 -29.56 9.84 22.15
CA SER A 314 -30.88 10.16 21.63
C SER A 314 -31.85 9.22 22.29
N SER A 315 -32.81 9.84 22.98
CA SER A 315 -34.01 9.28 23.59
C SER A 315 -34.75 8.27 22.72
#